data_AF-A0A1G0N4L8-F1
#
_entry.id   AF-A0A1G0N4L8-F1
#
_cell.length_a   1.000
_cell.length_b   1.000
_cell.length_c   1.000
_cell.angle_alpha   90.00
_cell.angle_beta   90.00
_cell.angle_gamma   90.00
#
_symmetry.space_group_name_H-M   'P 1'
#
loop_
_entity.id
_entity.type
_entity.pdbx_description
1 polymer ?
#
loop_
_entity_poly.entity_id
_entity_poly.type
_entity_poly.pdbx_seq_one_letter_code
_entity_poly.pdbx_strand_id
1 'polypeptide(L)'
;MERGNLDLDVSPQQAVAIATDHYTLIRSDVFPFPVVAHVQYINVKKHAASLNKLCYVEVLAEQRTAVRLNLEPPIRATIQFEDMNVIGDLVDISTLGLAMLVDEYVDLASGTEMTVKFMLPDPVLQKHTLVKVPATLVGIAENASPYRYKFRIAPEKHHEQLISRFSFQRQVEIIRGLKDSTD
;
A
#
# COMPACT_ATOMS: atom_id res chain seq x y z
N MET A 1 34.39 -6.32 15.28
CA MET A 1 33.43 -6.43 14.17
C MET A 1 33.00 -7.88 14.07
N GLU A 2 31.81 -8.21 14.53
CA GLU A 2 31.22 -9.51 14.23
C GLU A 2 30.94 -9.57 12.72
N ARG A 3 31.38 -10.65 12.07
CA ARG A 3 31.19 -10.82 10.63
C ARG A 3 29.68 -10.89 10.34
N GLY A 4 29.19 -9.99 9.50
CA GLY A 4 27.82 -10.03 8.99
C GLY A 4 26.86 -8.97 9.53
N ASN A 5 27.32 -8.06 10.40
CA ASN A 5 26.54 -6.89 10.81
C ASN A 5 27.03 -5.63 10.08
N LEU A 6 26.09 -4.80 9.63
CA LEU A 6 26.29 -3.53 8.96
C LEU A 6 25.70 -2.43 9.84
N ASP A 7 26.57 -1.63 10.44
CA ASP A 7 26.18 -0.48 11.26
C ASP A 7 26.19 0.79 10.41
N LEU A 8 25.10 1.56 10.46
CA LEU A 8 24.89 2.74 9.64
C LEU A 8 24.27 3.89 10.44
N ASP A 9 24.71 5.10 10.13
CA ASP A 9 23.94 6.30 10.44
C ASP A 9 22.80 6.43 9.41
N VAL A 10 21.61 6.78 9.90
CA VAL A 10 20.39 6.94 9.09
C VAL A 10 19.83 8.34 9.30
N SER A 11 18.98 8.82 8.39
CA SER A 11 18.23 10.05 8.67
C SER A 11 17.22 9.84 9.81
N PRO A 12 16.78 10.91 10.50
CA PRO A 12 15.75 10.79 11.54
C PRO A 12 14.47 10.11 11.03
N GLN A 13 14.02 10.45 9.82
CA GLN A 13 12.81 9.86 9.23
C GLN A 13 13.01 8.40 8.85
N GLN A 14 14.20 8.02 8.37
CA GLN A 14 14.55 6.62 8.15
C GLN A 14 14.57 5.85 9.45
N ALA A 15 15.08 6.44 10.54
CA ALA A 15 15.13 5.76 11.84
C ALA A 15 13.73 5.41 12.36
N VAL A 16 12.77 6.34 12.24
CA VAL A 16 11.36 6.07 12.59
C VAL A 16 10.75 5.01 11.68
N ALA A 17 10.92 5.13 10.35
CA ALA A 17 10.36 4.18 9.40
C ALA A 17 10.95 2.77 9.52
N ILE A 18 12.24 2.67 9.86
CA ILE A 18 12.90 1.38 10.13
C ILE A 18 12.40 0.80 11.45
N ALA A 19 12.15 1.62 12.47
CA ALA A 19 11.68 1.15 13.77
C ALA A 19 10.30 0.48 13.75
N THR A 20 9.50 0.74 12.71
CA THR A 20 8.18 0.12 12.55
C THR A 20 8.21 -1.28 11.95
N ASP A 21 9.35 -1.74 11.40
CA ASP A 21 9.45 -3.03 10.71
C ASP A 21 10.72 -3.80 11.10
N HIS A 22 10.72 -5.12 10.91
CA HIS A 22 11.87 -5.99 11.20
C HIS A 22 12.86 -6.09 10.03
N TYR A 23 12.50 -5.54 8.86
CA TYR A 23 13.33 -5.54 7.67
C TYR A 23 13.37 -4.15 7.04
N THR A 24 14.45 -3.86 6.33
CA THR A 24 14.60 -2.65 5.53
C THR A 24 15.21 -2.96 4.17
N LEU A 25 15.03 -2.05 3.23
CA LEU A 25 15.59 -2.11 1.88
C LEU A 25 16.67 -1.06 1.72
N ILE A 26 17.87 -1.50 1.36
CA ILE A 26 18.99 -0.63 0.99
C ILE A 26 18.98 -0.50 -0.54
N ARG A 27 18.91 0.74 -1.00
CA ARG A 27 19.01 1.12 -2.41
C ARG A 27 20.27 1.92 -2.64
N SER A 28 21.06 1.55 -3.64
CA SER A 28 22.23 2.30 -4.07
C SER A 28 22.62 1.90 -5.48
N ASP A 29 23.05 2.86 -6.29
CA ASP A 29 23.49 2.63 -7.68
C ASP A 29 24.74 1.74 -7.77
N VAL A 30 25.43 1.51 -6.64
CA VAL A 30 26.57 0.58 -6.57
C VAL A 30 26.16 -0.89 -6.55
N PHE A 31 24.88 -1.18 -6.26
CA PHE A 31 24.35 -2.53 -6.20
C PHE A 31 23.54 -2.87 -7.46
N PRO A 32 23.70 -4.08 -8.02
CA PRO A 32 22.94 -4.49 -9.20
C PRO A 32 21.44 -4.69 -8.91
N PHE A 33 21.10 -4.97 -7.65
CA PHE A 33 19.73 -5.13 -7.18
C PHE A 33 19.58 -4.52 -5.78
N PRO A 34 18.36 -4.14 -5.36
CA PRO A 34 18.09 -3.77 -3.98
C PRO A 34 18.51 -4.87 -3.00
N VAL A 35 18.98 -4.46 -1.82
CA VAL A 35 19.38 -5.38 -0.76
C VAL A 35 18.36 -5.32 0.36
N VAL A 36 17.72 -6.45 0.67
CA VAL A 36 16.94 -6.58 1.91
C VAL A 36 17.90 -6.88 3.04
N ALA A 37 17.66 -6.25 4.20
CA ALA A 37 18.40 -6.52 5.41
C ALA A 37 17.44 -6.65 6.60
N HIS A 38 17.74 -7.57 7.50
CA HIS A 38 17.05 -7.70 8.77
C HIS A 38 17.57 -6.63 9.73
N VAL A 39 16.66 -5.93 10.40
CA VAL A 39 16.96 -4.89 11.38
C VAL A 39 17.26 -5.56 12.71
N GLN A 40 18.55 -5.70 13.04
CA GLN A 40 18.96 -6.28 14.32
C GLN A 40 18.72 -5.30 15.47
N TYR A 41 19.00 -4.03 15.23
CA TYR A 41 18.83 -2.97 16.21
C TYR A 41 18.61 -1.62 15.53
N ILE A 42 17.80 -0.77 16.14
CA ILE A 42 17.57 0.60 15.69
C ILE A 42 17.50 1.52 16.91
N ASN A 43 18.27 2.60 16.88
CA ASN A 43 18.23 3.66 17.87
C ASN A 43 17.72 4.95 17.23
N VAL A 44 16.41 5.19 17.37
CA VAL A 44 15.76 6.37 16.78
C VAL A 44 16.39 7.66 17.28
N LYS A 45 16.73 7.77 18.57
CA LYS A 45 17.33 9.00 19.16
C LYS A 45 18.75 9.28 18.68
N LYS A 46 19.52 8.23 18.40
CA LYS A 46 20.91 8.35 17.90
C LYS A 46 21.01 8.31 16.38
N HIS A 47 19.87 8.15 15.68
CA HIS A 47 19.80 7.97 14.24
C HIS A 47 20.76 6.88 13.71
N ALA A 48 20.83 5.75 14.42
CA ALA A 48 21.77 4.67 14.12
C ALA A 48 21.06 3.32 14.03
N ALA A 49 21.40 2.53 13.00
CA ALA A 49 20.83 1.22 12.73
C ALA A 49 21.92 0.15 12.62
N SER A 50 21.64 -1.06 13.10
CA SER A 50 22.47 -2.25 12.89
C SER A 50 21.67 -3.28 12.12
N LEU A 51 22.19 -3.68 10.97
CA LEU A 51 21.51 -4.54 9.99
C LEU A 51 22.29 -5.84 9.79
N ASN A 52 21.60 -6.94 9.54
CA ASN A 52 22.23 -8.22 9.21
C ASN A 52 21.41 -9.02 8.19
N LYS A 53 21.86 -10.24 7.86
CA LYS A 53 21.20 -11.15 6.89
C LYS A 53 20.90 -10.47 5.54
N LEU A 54 21.92 -9.80 4.98
CA LEU A 54 21.79 -9.06 3.74
C LEU A 54 21.61 -10.01 2.54
N CYS A 55 20.63 -9.73 1.69
CA CYS A 55 20.35 -10.53 0.49
C CYS A 55 19.86 -9.65 -0.65
N TYR A 56 20.27 -9.96 -1.88
CA TYR A 56 19.70 -9.33 -3.07
C TYR A 56 18.26 -9.80 -3.29
N VAL A 57 17.37 -8.85 -3.59
CA VAL A 57 15.96 -9.14 -3.84
C VAL A 57 15.44 -8.37 -5.04
N GLU A 58 14.43 -8.96 -5.68
CA GLU A 58 13.58 -8.22 -6.61
C GLU A 58 12.43 -7.56 -5.85
N VAL A 59 12.31 -6.24 -5.96
CA VAL A 59 11.26 -5.49 -5.28
C VAL A 59 10.07 -5.34 -6.23
N LEU A 60 9.12 -6.27 -6.18
CA LEU A 60 7.91 -6.25 -7.02
C LEU A 60 7.11 -4.94 -6.90
N ALA A 61 7.25 -4.21 -5.78
CA ALA A 61 6.63 -2.90 -5.62
C ALA A 61 7.16 -1.84 -6.60
N GLU A 62 8.39 -1.99 -7.11
CA GLU A 62 9.02 -1.07 -8.07
C GLU A 62 8.51 -1.29 -9.50
N GLN A 63 7.89 -2.44 -9.79
CA GLN A 63 7.20 -2.69 -11.05
C GLN A 63 5.86 -1.94 -11.14
N ARG A 64 5.43 -1.26 -10.07
CA ARG A 64 4.16 -0.53 -10.04
C ARG A 64 4.32 0.83 -10.69
N THR A 65 3.43 1.13 -11.63
CA THR A 65 3.33 2.44 -12.29
C THR A 65 2.52 3.47 -11.50
N ALA A 66 1.85 3.06 -10.43
CA ALA A 66 1.04 3.91 -9.56
C ALA A 66 1.32 3.65 -8.08
N VAL A 67 1.35 4.72 -7.29
CA VAL A 67 1.50 4.64 -5.84
C VAL A 67 0.24 4.04 -5.23
N ARG A 68 0.43 3.10 -4.31
CA ARG A 68 -0.61 2.43 -3.55
C ARG A 68 -0.67 2.97 -2.13
N LEU A 69 -1.88 3.16 -1.64
CA LEU A 69 -2.18 3.64 -0.30
C LEU A 69 -2.99 2.57 0.43
N ASN A 70 -2.44 2.07 1.54
CA ASN A 70 -3.21 1.29 2.50
C ASN A 70 -4.21 2.19 3.23
N LEU A 71 -5.45 1.72 3.34
CA LEU A 71 -6.54 2.47 3.96
C LEU A 71 -6.72 2.04 5.42
N GLU A 72 -6.43 2.96 6.32
CA GLU A 72 -6.65 2.81 7.75
C GLU A 72 -7.46 4.02 8.27
N PRO A 73 -8.72 3.83 8.68
CA PRO A 73 -9.49 2.59 8.63
C PRO A 73 -9.86 2.17 7.18
N PRO A 74 -10.19 0.88 6.94
CA PRO A 74 -10.75 0.43 5.66
C PRO A 74 -12.06 1.14 5.30
N ILE A 75 -12.36 1.22 4.00
CA ILE A 75 -13.55 1.88 3.48
C ILE A 75 -14.54 0.84 2.98
N ARG A 76 -15.79 0.89 3.44
CA ARG A 76 -16.84 -0.01 2.93
C ARG A 76 -17.04 0.18 1.43
N ALA A 77 -17.01 -0.91 0.68
CA ALA A 77 -17.11 -0.93 -0.77
C ALA A 77 -18.03 -2.05 -1.26
N THR A 78 -18.51 -1.91 -2.48
CA THR A 78 -19.41 -2.88 -3.13
C THR A 78 -18.88 -3.21 -4.51
N ILE A 79 -18.67 -4.50 -4.75
CA ILE A 79 -18.44 -5.07 -6.07
C ILE A 79 -19.82 -5.34 -6.69
N GLN A 80 -20.04 -4.86 -7.90
CA GLN A 80 -21.24 -5.13 -8.68
C GLN A 80 -20.85 -5.93 -9.92
N PHE A 81 -21.38 -7.16 -9.99
CA PHE A 81 -21.15 -8.08 -11.08
C PHE A 81 -22.47 -8.76 -11.42
N GLU A 82 -22.95 -8.59 -12.65
CA GLU A 82 -24.28 -9.05 -13.07
C GLU A 82 -25.37 -8.58 -12.08
N ASP A 83 -26.19 -9.49 -11.56
CA ASP A 83 -27.22 -9.21 -10.55
C ASP A 83 -26.72 -9.37 -9.10
N MET A 84 -25.42 -9.61 -8.92
CA MET A 84 -24.79 -9.79 -7.61
C MET A 84 -24.16 -8.50 -7.09
N ASN A 85 -24.36 -8.24 -5.80
CA ASN A 85 -23.63 -7.20 -5.06
C ASN A 85 -22.86 -7.87 -3.93
N VAL A 86 -21.53 -7.80 -3.99
CA VAL A 86 -20.64 -8.32 -2.96
C VAL A 86 -20.13 -7.15 -2.15
N ILE A 87 -20.37 -7.16 -0.85
CA ILE A 87 -19.96 -6.08 0.05
C ILE A 87 -18.71 -6.50 0.80
N GLY A 88 -17.73 -5.61 0.86
CA GLY A 88 -16.48 -5.84 1.58
C GLY A 88 -15.80 -4.53 1.95
N ASP A 89 -14.57 -4.63 2.40
CA ASP A 89 -13.79 -3.50 2.88
C ASP A 89 -12.61 -3.24 1.96
N LEU A 90 -12.57 -2.05 1.37
CA LEU A 90 -11.45 -1.55 0.59
C LEU A 90 -10.29 -1.24 1.52
N VAL A 91 -9.17 -1.92 1.32
CA VAL A 91 -7.97 -1.83 2.18
C VAL A 91 -6.75 -1.25 1.49
N ASP A 92 -6.73 -1.24 0.16
CA ASP A 92 -5.63 -0.70 -0.66
C ASP A 92 -6.22 -0.01 -1.89
N ILE A 93 -5.69 1.18 -2.23
CA ILE A 93 -6.12 1.96 -3.39
C ILE A 93 -4.95 2.64 -4.11
N SER A 94 -5.03 2.68 -5.43
CA SER A 94 -4.20 3.50 -6.32
C SER A 94 -5.07 3.99 -7.48
N THR A 95 -4.50 4.78 -8.39
CA THR A 95 -5.19 5.18 -9.62
C THR A 95 -5.43 4.03 -10.60
N LEU A 96 -4.72 2.89 -10.44
CA LEU A 96 -4.76 1.76 -11.38
C LEU A 96 -5.19 0.43 -10.76
N GLY A 97 -5.35 0.36 -9.44
CA GLY A 97 -5.74 -0.88 -8.77
C GLY A 97 -6.31 -0.68 -7.38
N LEU A 98 -7.07 -1.68 -6.93
CA LEU A 98 -7.74 -1.75 -5.63
C LEU A 98 -7.52 -3.13 -5.00
N ALA A 99 -7.57 -3.22 -3.68
CA ALA A 99 -7.77 -4.48 -2.98
C ALA A 99 -8.91 -4.38 -1.97
N MET A 100 -9.77 -5.40 -1.97
CA MET A 100 -10.88 -5.52 -1.03
C MET A 100 -10.77 -6.82 -0.24
N LEU A 101 -11.15 -6.75 1.04
CA LEU A 101 -11.40 -7.90 1.89
C LEU A 101 -12.90 -8.22 1.85
N VAL A 102 -13.24 -9.48 1.62
CA VAL A 102 -14.62 -9.97 1.56
C VAL A 102 -14.73 -11.21 2.43
N ASP A 103 -15.73 -11.26 3.30
CA ASP A 103 -15.89 -12.36 4.25
C ASP A 103 -16.39 -13.65 3.59
N GLU A 104 -17.27 -13.52 2.60
CA GLU A 104 -17.86 -14.62 1.86
C GLU A 104 -17.11 -14.84 0.53
N TYR A 105 -16.73 -16.10 0.27
CA TYR A 105 -16.07 -16.45 -0.99
C TYR A 105 -17.08 -16.39 -2.13
N VAL A 106 -16.72 -15.69 -3.20
CA VAL A 106 -17.47 -15.59 -4.44
C VAL A 106 -16.51 -15.97 -5.55
N ASP A 107 -16.79 -17.10 -6.19
CA ASP A 107 -15.92 -17.64 -7.22
C ASP A 107 -16.00 -16.79 -8.48
N LEU A 108 -15.00 -15.93 -8.68
CA LEU A 108 -14.88 -15.06 -9.84
C LEU A 108 -13.59 -15.42 -10.58
N ALA A 109 -13.71 -15.69 -11.88
CA ALA A 109 -12.54 -15.96 -12.71
C ALA A 109 -11.63 -14.72 -12.82
N SER A 110 -10.32 -14.95 -12.86
CA SER A 110 -9.38 -13.87 -13.20
C SER A 110 -9.69 -13.34 -14.60
N GLY A 111 -9.64 -12.02 -14.77
CA GLY A 111 -10.05 -11.34 -16.00
C GLY A 111 -11.53 -10.92 -16.03
N THR A 112 -12.35 -11.35 -15.06
CA THR A 112 -13.77 -10.93 -15.00
C THR A 112 -13.87 -9.41 -14.82
N GLU A 113 -14.72 -8.78 -15.64
CA GLU A 113 -15.02 -7.36 -15.58
C GLU A 113 -16.23 -7.08 -14.68
N MET A 114 -16.16 -6.01 -13.91
CA MET A 114 -17.16 -5.62 -12.93
C MET A 114 -17.07 -4.13 -12.63
N THR A 115 -17.96 -3.65 -11.77
CA THR A 115 -17.87 -2.29 -11.23
C THR A 115 -17.58 -2.35 -9.73
N VAL A 116 -16.65 -1.52 -9.26
CA VAL A 116 -16.45 -1.32 -7.82
C VAL A 116 -16.95 0.07 -7.41
N LYS A 117 -17.69 0.13 -6.31
CA LYS A 117 -18.28 1.35 -5.73
C LYS A 117 -17.79 1.57 -4.31
N PHE A 118 -17.39 2.80 -3.99
CA PHE A 118 -16.97 3.21 -2.65
C PHE A 118 -17.07 4.72 -2.48
N MET A 119 -17.02 5.20 -1.24
CA MET A 119 -17.04 6.63 -0.93
C MET A 119 -15.62 7.11 -0.58
N LEU A 120 -15.14 8.17 -1.20
CA LEU A 120 -13.91 8.85 -0.79
C LEU A 120 -14.20 10.27 -0.30
N PRO A 121 -13.46 10.77 0.71
CA PRO A 121 -13.52 12.18 1.04
C PRO A 121 -12.93 13.02 -0.11
N ASP A 122 -13.67 14.01 -0.56
CA ASP A 122 -13.22 15.01 -1.52
C ASP A 122 -12.73 16.26 -0.77
N PRO A 123 -11.42 16.51 -0.74
CA PRO A 123 -10.86 17.66 -0.03
C PRO A 123 -11.29 19.01 -0.63
N VAL A 124 -11.75 19.04 -1.89
CA VAL A 124 -12.23 20.26 -2.53
C VAL A 124 -13.68 20.54 -2.15
N LEU A 125 -14.53 19.51 -2.23
CA LEU A 125 -15.96 19.65 -1.96
C LEU A 125 -16.33 19.49 -0.48
N GLN A 126 -15.36 19.13 0.37
CA GLN A 126 -15.53 18.89 1.82
C GLN A 126 -16.69 17.92 2.12
N LYS A 127 -16.84 16.90 1.28
CA LYS A 127 -17.87 15.86 1.40
C LYS A 127 -17.33 14.52 0.93
N HIS A 128 -18.04 13.45 1.27
CA HIS A 128 -17.78 12.15 0.67
C HIS A 128 -18.41 12.09 -0.73
N THR A 129 -17.62 11.70 -1.71
CA THR A 129 -18.02 11.54 -3.11
C THR A 129 -18.05 10.06 -3.45
N LEU A 130 -19.14 9.63 -4.09
CA LEU A 130 -19.27 8.27 -4.61
C LEU A 130 -18.33 8.09 -5.79
N VAL A 131 -17.46 7.10 -5.69
CA VAL A 131 -16.57 6.66 -6.75
C VAL A 131 -17.13 5.37 -7.32
N LYS A 132 -17.39 5.35 -8.63
CA LYS A 132 -17.82 4.16 -9.38
C LYS A 132 -16.81 3.92 -10.49
N VAL A 133 -16.09 2.81 -10.43
CA VAL A 133 -14.99 2.52 -11.38
C VAL A 133 -15.18 1.15 -12.03
N PRO A 134 -14.95 1.05 -13.36
CA PRO A 134 -14.72 -0.23 -14.01
C PRO A 134 -13.51 -0.93 -13.38
N ALA A 135 -13.66 -2.22 -13.14
CA ALA A 135 -12.66 -3.05 -12.49
C ALA A 135 -12.55 -4.39 -13.23
N THR A 136 -11.32 -4.91 -13.34
CA THR A 136 -11.04 -6.27 -13.78
C THR A 136 -10.42 -7.03 -12.61
N LEU A 137 -10.97 -8.19 -12.27
CA LEU A 137 -10.38 -9.06 -11.26
C LEU A 137 -9.02 -9.57 -11.75
N VAL A 138 -7.98 -9.38 -10.94
CA VAL A 138 -6.63 -9.90 -11.20
C VAL A 138 -6.47 -11.25 -10.50
N GLY A 139 -6.99 -11.38 -9.28
CA GLY A 139 -7.01 -12.63 -8.55
C GLY A 139 -7.55 -12.48 -7.15
N ILE A 140 -7.81 -13.63 -6.53
CA ILE A 140 -8.25 -13.77 -5.15
C ILE A 140 -7.09 -14.42 -4.40
N ALA A 141 -6.69 -13.82 -3.30
CA ALA A 141 -5.68 -14.36 -2.39
C ALA A 141 -6.34 -14.75 -1.05
N GLU A 142 -5.57 -15.43 -0.21
CA GLU A 142 -5.98 -16.09 1.04
C GLU A 142 -6.78 -17.37 0.82
N ASN A 143 -6.47 -18.40 1.61
CA ASN A 143 -7.17 -19.69 1.60
C ASN A 143 -8.32 -19.74 2.62
N ALA A 144 -8.51 -18.66 3.39
CA ALA A 144 -9.54 -18.54 4.41
C ALA A 144 -10.02 -17.09 4.51
N SER A 145 -11.25 -16.92 4.98
CA SER A 145 -11.87 -15.61 5.21
C SER A 145 -11.08 -14.75 6.22
N PRO A 146 -10.94 -13.43 6.01
CA PRO A 146 -11.45 -12.67 4.86
C PRO A 146 -10.60 -12.87 3.60
N TYR A 147 -11.27 -13.08 2.47
CA TYR A 147 -10.64 -13.29 1.17
C TYR A 147 -10.20 -11.95 0.56
N ARG A 148 -8.99 -11.91 0.00
CA ARG A 148 -8.43 -10.68 -0.57
C ARG A 148 -8.58 -10.65 -2.09
N TYR A 149 -9.56 -9.89 -2.57
CA TYR A 149 -9.78 -9.67 -4.00
C TYR A 149 -8.92 -8.50 -4.47
N LYS A 150 -8.19 -8.71 -5.59
CA LYS A 150 -7.31 -7.71 -6.19
C LYS A 150 -7.85 -7.31 -7.55
N PHE A 151 -7.99 -6.01 -7.78
CA PHE A 151 -8.55 -5.47 -9.02
C PHE A 151 -7.55 -4.56 -9.71
N ARG A 152 -7.56 -4.60 -11.05
CA ARG A 152 -7.09 -3.50 -11.90
C ARG A 152 -8.29 -2.60 -12.17
N ILE A 153 -8.13 -1.29 -12.10
CA ILE A 153 -9.21 -0.34 -12.39
C ILE A 153 -8.85 0.60 -13.52
N ALA A 154 -9.88 1.12 -14.18
CA ALA A 154 -9.77 2.14 -15.21
C ALA A 154 -10.75 3.28 -14.87
N PRO A 155 -10.45 4.11 -13.86
CA PRO A 155 -11.32 5.21 -13.48
C PRO A 155 -11.45 6.24 -14.60
N GLU A 156 -12.62 6.86 -14.72
CA GLU A 156 -12.75 8.06 -15.54
C GLU A 156 -11.92 9.21 -14.95
N LYS A 157 -11.53 10.17 -15.81
CA LYS A 157 -10.63 11.28 -15.46
C LYS A 157 -11.00 12.00 -14.15
N HIS A 158 -12.29 12.22 -13.89
CA HIS A 158 -12.73 12.91 -12.68
C HIS A 158 -12.55 12.06 -11.40
N HIS A 159 -12.84 10.76 -11.47
CA HIS A 159 -12.59 9.82 -10.38
C HIS A 159 -11.09 9.59 -10.16
N GLU A 160 -10.31 9.49 -11.25
CA GLU A 160 -8.85 9.37 -11.18
C GLU A 160 -8.24 10.57 -10.45
N GLN A 161 -8.67 11.79 -10.78
CA GLN A 161 -8.23 13.01 -10.09
C GLN A 161 -8.61 13.00 -8.61
N LEU A 162 -9.80 12.54 -8.25
CA LEU A 162 -10.23 12.42 -6.86
C LEU A 162 -9.34 11.43 -6.09
N ILE A 163 -9.11 10.23 -6.64
CA ILE A 163 -8.24 9.20 -6.05
C ILE A 163 -6.81 9.73 -5.88
N SER A 164 -6.28 10.42 -6.89
CA SER A 164 -4.94 11.02 -6.85
C SER A 164 -4.81 12.08 -5.76
N ARG A 165 -5.77 13.00 -5.65
CA ARG A 165 -5.77 14.05 -4.61
C ARG A 165 -5.86 13.45 -3.22
N PHE A 166 -6.78 12.50 -3.03
CA PHE A 166 -6.94 11.78 -1.77
C PHE A 166 -5.63 11.08 -1.36
N SER A 167 -5.00 10.36 -2.30
CA SER A 167 -3.75 9.64 -2.05
C SER A 167 -2.62 10.59 -1.67
N PHE A 168 -2.47 11.70 -2.40
CA PHE A 168 -1.45 12.71 -2.11
C PHE A 168 -1.66 13.37 -0.74
N GLN A 169 -2.89 13.72 -0.40
CA GLN A 169 -3.22 14.31 0.90
C GLN A 169 -2.85 13.37 2.06
N ARG A 170 -3.17 12.08 1.94
CA ARG A 170 -2.80 11.07 2.95
C ARG A 170 -1.29 10.87 3.06
N GLN A 171 -0.56 10.91 1.95
CA GLN A 171 0.91 10.87 1.98
C GLN A 171 1.50 12.06 2.74
N VAL A 172 0.98 13.26 2.52
CA VAL A 172 1.41 14.46 3.25
C VAL A 172 1.14 14.31 4.76
N GLU A 173 -0.02 13.79 5.14
CA GLU A 173 -0.37 13.51 6.54
C GLU A 173 0.58 12.49 7.18
N ILE A 174 0.88 11.38 6.49
CA ILE A 174 1.82 10.36 6.97
C ILE A 174 3.22 10.97 7.16
N ILE A 175 3.72 11.73 6.18
CA ILE A 175 5.04 12.38 6.25
C ILE A 175 5.11 13.38 7.41
N ARG A 176 4.04 14.13 7.66
CA ARG A 176 3.98 15.05 8.81
C ARG A 176 3.99 14.29 10.13
N GLY A 177 3.18 13.24 10.27
CA GLY A 177 3.19 12.39 11.48
C GLY A 177 4.55 11.76 11.77
N LEU A 178 5.29 11.36 10.73
CA LEU A 178 6.67 10.87 10.88
C LEU A 178 7.63 11.93 11.40
N LYS A 179 7.47 13.19 10.98
CA LYS A 179 8.30 14.31 11.47
C LYS A 179 7.97 14.67 12.92
N ASP A 180 6.70 14.71 13.27
CA ASP A 180 6.25 15.02 14.63
C ASP A 180 6.68 13.94 15.63
N SER A 181 6.97 12.71 15.16
CA SER A 181 7.47 11.60 15.98
C SER A 181 8.99 11.67 16.26
N THR A 182 9.72 12.59 15.62
CA THR A 182 11.17 12.79 15.79
C THR A 182 11.55 13.99 16.66
N ASP A 183 10.59 14.87 16.97
CA ASP A 183 10.75 16.01 17.88
C ASP A 183 10.39 15.64 19.33
#